data_AF-A0AAE1T6A6-F1
#
_entry.id   AF-A0AAE1T6A6-F1
#
_cell.length_a   1.000
_cell.length_b   1.000
_cell.length_c   1.000
_cell.angle_alpha   90.00
_cell.angle_beta   90.00
_cell.angle_gamma   90.00
#
_symmetry.space_group_name_H-M   'P 1'
#
loop_
_entity.id
_entity.type
_entity.pdbx_description
1 polymer ?
#
loop_
_entity_poly.entity_id
_entity_poly.type
_entity_poly.pdbx_seq_one_letter_code
_entity_poly.pdbx_strand_id
1 'polypeptide(L)'
;MGPFKIPKNCFILWLAIMGRLSTLDKPWLHQISGFCILCPDGVPETHDHLLFSCSFYRCCLATIQQQIPFLWPHRDWQHGVQWASSRWRGKHVVNVAYRSLLASIVYHIWQERNSRRF
;
A
#
# COMPACT_ATOMS: atom_id res chain seq x y z
N MET A 1 -10.03 -15.35 20.95
CA MET A 1 -9.12 -15.06 19.83
C MET A 1 -8.75 -13.60 19.86
N GLY A 2 -7.50 -13.28 20.23
CA GLY A 2 -7.01 -11.90 20.22
C GLY A 2 -6.97 -11.34 18.79
N PRO A 3 -7.12 -10.02 18.61
CA PRO A 3 -7.04 -9.43 17.28
C PRO A 3 -5.64 -9.70 16.69
N PHE A 4 -5.57 -10.22 15.46
CA PHE A 4 -4.35 -10.32 14.66
C PHE A 4 -3.83 -8.91 14.36
N LYS A 5 -3.21 -8.27 15.35
CA LYS A 5 -2.57 -6.97 15.22
C LYS A 5 -1.16 -7.23 14.75
N ILE A 6 -0.86 -6.87 13.51
CA ILE A 6 0.52 -6.70 13.05
C ILE A 6 0.79 -5.20 13.20
N PRO A 7 1.33 -4.74 14.35
CA PRO A 7 1.32 -3.31 14.68
C PRO A 7 2.14 -2.49 13.68
N LYS A 8 3.22 -3.08 13.16
CA LYS A 8 4.05 -2.50 12.10
C LYS A 8 3.24 -2.22 10.83
N ASN A 9 2.49 -3.20 10.34
CA ASN A 9 1.69 -3.07 9.12
C ASN A 9 0.62 -1.99 9.29
N CYS A 10 -0.07 -1.97 10.43
CA CYS A 10 -1.08 -0.94 10.72
C CYS A 10 -0.46 0.46 10.80
N PHE A 11 0.73 0.59 11.39
CA PHE A 11 1.43 1.87 11.48
C PHE A 11 1.86 2.39 10.11
N ILE A 12 2.44 1.52 9.27
CA ILE A 12 2.83 1.89 7.90
C ILE A 12 1.59 2.22 7.05
N LEU A 13 0.50 1.46 7.18
CA LEU A 13 -0.77 1.80 6.52
C LEU A 13 -1.30 3.16 6.98
N TRP A 14 -1.24 3.47 8.27
CA TRP A 14 -1.66 4.77 8.78
C TRP A 14 -0.82 5.91 8.16
N LEU A 15 0.50 5.74 8.06
CA LEU A 15 1.35 6.70 7.36
C LEU A 15 0.99 6.83 5.88
N ALA A 16 0.67 5.72 5.20
CA ALA A 16 0.19 5.74 3.81
C ALA A 16 -1.12 6.53 3.69
N ILE A 17 -2.10 6.27 4.55
CA ILE A 17 -3.38 7.00 4.53
C ILE A 17 -3.16 8.51 4.71
N MET A 18 -2.20 8.89 5.54
CA MET A 18 -1.85 10.31 5.78
C MET A 18 -0.99 10.93 4.68
N GLY A 19 -0.58 10.18 3.64
CA GLY A 19 0.36 10.65 2.63
C GLY A 19 1.76 10.93 3.17
N ARG A 20 2.14 10.28 4.29
CA ARG A 20 3.39 10.49 5.02
C ARG A 20 4.35 9.29 4.92
N LEU A 21 4.09 8.36 4.01
CA LEU A 21 5.13 7.42 3.61
C LEU A 21 6.29 8.24 3.03
N SER A 22 7.53 7.93 3.42
CA SER A 22 8.69 8.59 2.83
C SER A 22 8.88 8.16 1.37
N THR A 23 8.15 8.81 0.48
CA THR A 23 8.47 8.96 -0.94
C THR A 23 9.60 9.98 -1.07
N LEU A 24 10.15 10.13 -2.28
CA LEU A 24 11.30 11.00 -2.56
C LEU A 24 11.08 12.51 -2.32
N ASP A 25 9.98 12.92 -1.70
CA ASP A 25 9.65 14.31 -1.35
C ASP A 25 10.53 14.88 -0.22
N LYS A 26 11.67 14.25 0.06
CA LYS A 26 12.62 14.63 1.11
C LYS A 26 13.86 15.25 0.48
N PRO A 27 14.19 16.51 0.81
CA PRO A 27 15.26 17.26 0.14
C PRO A 27 16.69 16.70 0.27
N TRP A 28 16.92 15.69 1.11
CA TRP A 28 18.23 15.02 1.21
C TRP A 28 18.35 13.76 0.34
N LEU A 29 17.29 13.35 -0.34
CA LEU A 29 17.26 12.18 -1.24
C LEU A 29 17.52 12.54 -2.71
N HIS A 30 17.91 13.78 -2.99
CA HIS A 30 18.09 14.35 -4.34
C HIS A 30 19.11 13.63 -5.25
N GLN A 31 19.93 12.72 -4.71
CA GLN A 31 20.87 11.91 -5.50
C GLN A 31 20.28 10.58 -6.00
N ILE A 32 19.09 10.17 -5.54
CA ILE A 32 18.48 8.92 -6.00
C ILE A 32 17.49 9.25 -7.12
N SER A 33 17.54 8.49 -8.22
CA SER A 33 16.67 8.72 -9.38
C SER A 33 15.22 8.89 -8.93
N GLY A 34 14.55 9.92 -9.45
CA GLY A 34 13.16 10.26 -9.11
C GLY A 34 12.15 9.19 -9.51
N PHE A 35 12.59 8.11 -10.15
CA PHE A 35 11.76 7.06 -10.72
C PHE A 35 11.48 5.93 -9.73
N CYS A 36 10.37 5.23 -9.96
CA CYS A 36 10.00 4.06 -9.20
C CYS A 36 10.99 2.90 -9.41
N ILE A 37 11.52 2.34 -8.32
CA ILE A 37 12.46 1.21 -8.39
C ILE A 37 11.75 -0.17 -8.42
N LEU A 38 10.45 -0.19 -8.17
CA LEU A 38 9.67 -1.43 -8.15
C LEU A 38 9.26 -1.89 -9.55
N CYS A 39 9.11 -0.96 -10.50
CA CYS A 39 8.67 -1.26 -11.85
C CYS A 39 9.60 -0.68 -12.92
N PRO A 40 9.58 -1.26 -14.13
CA PRO A 40 10.36 -0.77 -15.27
C PRO A 40 9.67 0.40 -16.02
N ASP A 41 8.55 0.92 -15.52
CA ASP A 41 7.67 1.85 -16.27
C ASP A 41 8.30 3.24 -16.51
N GLY A 42 9.43 3.57 -15.86
CA GLY A 42 10.08 4.87 -16.00
C GLY A 42 9.25 6.04 -15.43
N VAL A 43 8.31 5.76 -14.54
CA VAL A 43 7.41 6.75 -13.92
C VAL A 43 8.04 7.31 -12.63
N PRO A 44 7.92 8.62 -12.35
CA PRO A 44 8.33 9.18 -11.08
C PRO A 44 7.70 8.45 -9.88
N GLU A 45 8.50 8.19 -8.85
CA GLU A 45 8.02 7.55 -7.62
C GLU A 45 7.18 8.54 -6.82
N THR A 46 5.87 8.48 -7.00
CA THR A 46 4.89 9.18 -6.17
C THR A 46 4.16 8.18 -5.29
N HIS A 47 3.48 8.69 -4.26
CA HIS A 47 2.69 7.86 -3.35
C HIS A 47 1.56 7.12 -4.09
N ASP A 48 0.84 7.82 -4.98
CA ASP A 48 -0.20 7.22 -5.82
C ASP A 48 0.38 6.20 -6.80
N HIS A 49 1.56 6.44 -7.35
CA HIS A 49 2.21 5.45 -8.18
C HIS A 49 2.53 4.19 -7.36
N LEU A 50 3.24 4.34 -6.25
CA LEU A 50 3.70 3.22 -5.43
C LEU A 50 2.57 2.31 -4.93
N LEU A 51 1.45 2.89 -4.52
CA LEU A 51 0.34 2.14 -3.89
C LEU A 51 -0.87 1.91 -4.79
N PHE A 52 -0.83 2.37 -6.05
CA PHE A 52 -1.98 2.23 -6.93
C PHE A 52 -1.65 2.00 -8.40
N SER A 53 -0.86 2.86 -9.04
CA SER A 53 -0.64 2.77 -10.50
C SER A 53 0.58 1.94 -10.92
N CYS A 54 1.49 1.63 -10.00
CA CYS A 54 2.69 0.84 -10.26
C CYS A 54 2.35 -0.57 -10.76
N SER A 55 2.96 -0.99 -11.87
CA SER A 55 2.73 -2.32 -12.44
C SER A 55 3.09 -3.44 -11.46
N PHE A 56 4.16 -3.29 -10.68
CA PHE A 56 4.51 -4.23 -9.61
C PHE A 56 3.40 -4.39 -8.57
N TYR A 57 2.89 -3.27 -8.03
CA TYR A 57 1.76 -3.27 -7.10
C TYR A 57 0.54 -3.97 -7.71
N ARG A 58 0.18 -3.63 -8.95
CA ARG A 58 -0.98 -4.21 -9.65
C ARG A 58 -0.83 -5.73 -9.83
N CYS A 59 0.36 -6.20 -10.16
CA CYS A 59 0.67 -7.63 -10.24
C CYS A 59 0.48 -8.31 -8.88
N CYS A 60 1.05 -7.76 -7.80
CA CYS A 60 0.86 -8.31 -6.45
C CYS A 60 -0.62 -8.36 -6.05
N LEU A 61 -1.37 -7.28 -6.29
CA LEU A 61 -2.80 -7.22 -5.99
C LEU A 61 -3.59 -8.26 -6.79
N ALA A 62 -3.31 -8.40 -8.09
CA ALA A 62 -3.97 -9.39 -8.94
C ALA A 62 -3.72 -10.81 -8.43
N THR A 63 -2.48 -11.16 -8.04
CA THR A 63 -2.15 -12.46 -7.46
C THR A 63 -2.93 -12.73 -6.17
N ILE A 64 -3.05 -11.73 -5.29
CA ILE A 64 -3.84 -11.86 -4.05
C ILE A 64 -5.33 -12.06 -4.37
N GLN A 65 -5.87 -11.33 -5.35
CA GLN A 65 -7.27 -11.42 -5.77
C GLN A 65 -7.63 -12.78 -6.41
N GLN A 66 -6.66 -13.54 -6.91
CA GLN A 66 -6.89 -14.92 -7.36
C GLN A 66 -7.08 -15.89 -6.19
N GLN A 67 -6.55 -15.58 -5.01
CA GLN A 67 -6.59 -16.48 -3.84
C GLN A 67 -7.67 -16.09 -2.83
N ILE A 68 -7.98 -14.79 -2.76
CA ILE A 68 -8.88 -14.21 -1.76
C ILE A 68 -9.84 -13.28 -2.51
N PRO A 69 -11.16 -13.29 -2.23
CA PRO A 69 -12.13 -12.37 -2.83
C PRO A 69 -11.99 -10.95 -2.26
N PHE A 70 -10.78 -10.38 -2.40
CA PHE A 70 -10.42 -9.07 -1.91
C PHE A 70 -10.93 -8.00 -2.87
N LEU A 71 -12.06 -7.41 -2.50
CA LEU A 71 -12.66 -6.30 -3.22
C LEU A 71 -11.86 -5.02 -2.91
N TRP A 72 -11.02 -4.58 -3.84
CA TRP A 72 -10.33 -3.30 -3.80
C TRP A 72 -10.67 -2.49 -5.05
N PRO A 73 -11.11 -1.23 -4.92
CA PRO A 73 -11.52 -0.44 -6.07
C PRO A 73 -10.31 -0.08 -6.95
N HIS A 74 -10.49 -0.16 -8.26
CA HIS A 74 -9.57 0.39 -9.25
C HIS A 74 -9.76 1.92 -9.37
N ARG A 75 -9.55 2.65 -8.27
CA ARG A 75 -9.53 4.13 -8.21
C ARG A 75 -8.28 4.59 -7.46
N ASP A 76 -7.88 5.85 -7.62
CA ASP A 76 -6.73 6.41 -6.90
C ASP A 76 -6.76 6.10 -5.38
N TRP A 77 -5.58 6.18 -4.77
CA TRP A 77 -5.35 5.76 -3.40
C TRP A 77 -6.37 6.36 -2.42
N GLN A 78 -6.64 7.65 -2.52
CA GLN A 78 -7.52 8.36 -1.60
C GLN A 78 -8.96 7.86 -1.71
N HIS A 79 -9.50 7.71 -2.91
CA HIS A 79 -10.84 7.13 -3.10
C HIS A 79 -10.90 5.67 -2.65
N GLY A 80 -9.83 4.89 -2.85
CA GLY A 80 -9.75 3.51 -2.38
C GLY A 80 -9.83 3.40 -0.86
N VAL A 81 -9.08 4.24 -0.14
CA VAL A 81 -9.10 4.32 1.33
C VAL A 81 -10.48 4.75 1.84
N GLN A 82 -11.11 5.76 1.23
CA GLN A 82 -12.44 6.21 1.61
C GLN A 82 -13.49 5.10 1.43
N TRP A 83 -13.44 4.39 0.30
CA TRP A 83 -14.31 3.24 0.05
C TRP A 83 -14.10 2.12 1.08
N ALA A 84 -12.85 1.79 1.41
CA ALA A 84 -12.55 0.76 2.41
C ALA A 84 -13.03 1.15 3.81
N SER A 85 -12.88 2.43 4.17
CA SER A 85 -13.36 2.99 5.45
C SER A 85 -14.89 2.95 5.57
N SER A 86 -15.62 3.10 4.47
CA SER A 86 -17.08 2.96 4.47
C SER A 86 -17.53 1.49 4.46
N ARG A 87 -16.83 0.62 3.71
CA ARG A 87 -17.21 -0.78 3.50
C ARG A 87 -16.84 -1.70 4.67
N TRP A 88 -15.64 -1.54 5.25
CA TRP A 88 -15.09 -2.45 6.26
C TRP A 88 -15.24 -1.92 7.70
N ARG A 89 -16.44 -1.42 8.03
CA ARG A 89 -16.76 -0.88 9.37
C ARG A 89 -17.02 -1.97 10.40
N GLY A 90 -16.88 -1.62 11.68
CA GLY A 90 -17.17 -2.52 12.80
C GLY A 90 -16.10 -3.57 13.07
N LYS A 91 -16.48 -4.62 13.81
CA LYS A 91 -15.56 -5.67 14.32
C LYS A 91 -15.78 -7.04 13.69
N HIS A 92 -16.62 -7.13 12.65
CA HIS A 92 -16.83 -8.38 11.94
C HIS A 92 -15.50 -8.96 11.44
N VAL A 93 -15.29 -10.27 11.59
CA VAL A 93 -13.99 -10.91 11.36
C VAL A 93 -13.48 -10.65 9.93
N VAL A 94 -14.36 -10.69 8.94
CA VAL A 94 -14.02 -10.40 7.53
C VAL A 94 -13.54 -8.95 7.36
N ASN A 95 -14.16 -7.99 8.04
CA ASN A 95 -13.76 -6.57 7.95
C ASN A 95 -12.42 -6.33 8.66
N VAL A 96 -12.16 -7.05 9.74
CA VAL A 96 -10.83 -7.04 10.39
C VAL A 96 -9.79 -7.66 9.44
N ALA A 97 -10.08 -8.81 8.84
CA ALA A 97 -9.18 -9.49 7.91
C ALA A 97 -8.84 -8.63 6.69
N TYR A 98 -9.82 -7.96 6.07
CA TYR A 98 -9.54 -7.08 4.93
C TYR A 98 -8.72 -5.84 5.29
N ARG A 99 -8.94 -5.23 6.46
CA ARG A 99 -8.07 -4.14 6.95
C ARG A 99 -6.66 -4.64 7.22
N SER A 100 -6.51 -5.82 7.80
CA SER A 100 -5.21 -6.45 8.02
C SER A 100 -4.52 -6.80 6.71
N LEU A 101 -5.25 -7.30 5.71
CA LEU A 101 -4.72 -7.62 4.38
C LEU A 101 -4.24 -6.35 3.67
N LEU A 102 -5.05 -5.28 3.66
CA LEU A 102 -4.63 -3.99 3.12
C LEU A 102 -3.36 -3.48 3.82
N ALA A 103 -3.31 -3.56 5.16
CA ALA A 103 -2.13 -3.15 5.91
C ALA A 103 -0.89 -3.97 5.52
N SER A 104 -1.04 -5.28 5.34
CA SER A 104 0.05 -6.16 4.89
C SER A 104 0.52 -5.85 3.47
N ILE A 105 -0.40 -5.62 2.52
CA ILE A 105 -0.05 -5.25 1.15
C ILE A 105 0.80 -3.97 1.16
N VAL A 106 0.31 -2.91 1.78
CA VAL A 106 1.03 -1.62 1.84
C VAL A 106 2.38 -1.78 2.53
N TYR A 107 2.43 -2.53 3.64
CA TYR A 107 3.67 -2.78 4.35
C TYR A 107 4.71 -3.51 3.49
N HIS A 108 4.32 -4.57 2.80
CA HIS A 108 5.27 -5.35 1.99
C HIS A 108 5.74 -4.60 0.75
N ILE A 109 4.87 -3.79 0.12
CA ILE A 109 5.27 -2.89 -0.97
C ILE A 109 6.29 -1.86 -0.47
N TRP A 110 6.02 -1.24 0.68
CA TRP A 110 6.95 -0.29 1.30
C TRP A 110 8.28 -0.96 1.69
N GLN A 111 8.23 -2.16 2.26
CA GLN A 111 9.42 -2.90 2.66
C GLN A 111 10.28 -3.25 1.45
N GLU A 112 9.68 -3.78 0.38
CA GLU A 112 10.37 -4.14 -0.86
C GLU A 112 10.98 -2.90 -1.54
N ARG A 113 10.26 -1.77 -1.56
CA ARG A 113 10.79 -0.52 -2.08
C ARG A 113 12.03 -0.09 -1.30
N ASN A 114 11.97 -0.15 0.02
CA ASN A 114 13.07 0.28 0.86
C ASN A 114 14.28 -0.65 0.75
N SER A 115 14.08 -1.97 0.67
CA SER A 115 15.18 -2.93 0.53
C SER A 115 15.92 -2.84 -0.80
N ARG A 116 15.26 -2.34 -1.86
CA ARG A 116 15.93 -2.07 -3.14
C ARG A 116 16.65 -0.73 -3.16
N ARG A 117 16.27 0.19 -2.29
CA ARG A 117 16.73 1.58 -2.32
C ARG A 117 17.79 1.90 -1.26
N PHE A 118 17.82 1.16 -0.17
CA PHE A 118 18.75 1.28 0.96
C PHE A 118 19.41 -0.06 1.24
#